data_AF-A0A7I7LFL9-F1
#
_entry.id   AF-A0A7I7LFL9-F1
#
_cell.length_a   1.000
_cell.length_b   1.000
_cell.length_c   1.000
_cell.angle_alpha   90.00
_cell.angle_beta   90.00
_cell.angle_gamma   90.00
#
_symmetry.space_group_name_H-M   'P 1'
#
loop_
_entity.id
_entity.type
_entity.pdbx_description
1 polymer ?
#
loop_
_entity_poly.entity_id
_entity_poly.type
_entity_poly.pdbx_seq_one_letter_code
_entity_poly.pdbx_strand_id
1 'polypeptide(L)'
;MTDVSGKIRTWGRRLLIGAAAAITLPGLVGLAGGAPAAKAFSRPGLPVEYLQVPSAAMGRSIKVQFQSGGDNSPAVYLLDGLRAQDD
;
A
#
# COMPACT_ATOMS: atom_id res chain seq x y z
N MET A 1 -45.94 6.05 -23.10
CA MET A 1 -44.60 5.53 -23.49
C MET A 1 -43.52 6.59 -23.26
N THR A 2 -43.34 7.07 -22.02
CA THR A 2 -42.41 8.18 -21.69
C THR A 2 -41.38 7.80 -20.61
N ASP A 3 -41.68 6.80 -19.76
CA ASP A 3 -40.79 6.36 -18.68
C ASP A 3 -39.48 5.73 -19.14
N VAL A 4 -39.50 4.99 -20.25
CA VAL A 4 -38.32 4.29 -20.78
C VAL A 4 -37.25 5.29 -21.24
N SER A 5 -37.66 6.40 -21.88
CA SER A 5 -36.74 7.43 -22.37
C SER A 5 -36.06 8.20 -21.22
N GLY A 6 -36.79 8.50 -20.15
CA GLY A 6 -36.23 9.14 -18.95
C GLY A 6 -35.20 8.26 -18.23
N LYS A 7 -35.47 6.95 -18.15
CA LYS A 7 -34.58 5.98 -17.51
C LYS A 7 -33.28 5.77 -18.31
N ILE A 8 -33.37 5.72 -19.64
CA ILE A 8 -32.21 5.65 -20.55
C ILE A 8 -31.34 6.91 -20.44
N ARG A 9 -31.95 8.10 -20.40
CA ARG A 9 -31.22 9.36 -20.22
C ARG A 9 -30.48 9.45 -18.88
N THR A 10 -31.11 8.94 -17.82
CA THR A 10 -30.52 8.89 -16.47
C THR A 10 -29.35 7.91 -16.40
N TRP A 11 -29.50 6.72 -17.01
CA TRP A 11 -28.42 5.74 -17.11
C TRP A 11 -27.25 6.24 -17.97
N GLY A 12 -27.53 6.89 -19.11
CA GLY A 12 -26.49 7.50 -19.95
C GLY A 12 -25.69 8.58 -19.21
N ARG A 13 -26.36 9.43 -18.42
CA ARG A 13 -25.67 10.41 -17.55
C ARG A 13 -24.79 9.73 -16.49
N ARG A 14 -25.27 8.67 -15.84
CA ARG A 14 -24.50 7.93 -14.83
C ARG A 14 -23.26 7.26 -15.43
N LEU A 15 -23.38 6.69 -16.62
CA LEU A 15 -22.26 6.10 -17.34
C LEU A 15 -21.24 7.15 -17.77
N LEU A 16 -21.69 8.32 -18.24
CA LEU A 16 -20.80 9.44 -18.58
C LEU A 16 -20.03 9.97 -17.36
N ILE A 17 -20.72 10.13 -16.22
CA ILE A 17 -20.07 10.57 -14.98
C ILE A 17 -19.06 9.51 -14.50
N GLY A 18 -19.42 8.22 -14.56
CA GLY A 18 -18.51 7.13 -14.22
C GLY A 18 -17.28 7.08 -15.12
N ALA A 19 -17.44 7.25 -16.43
CA ALA A 19 -16.34 7.28 -17.39
C ALA A 19 -15.42 8.50 -17.17
N ALA A 20 -16.00 9.68 -16.93
CA ALA A 20 -15.22 10.88 -16.63
C ALA A 20 -14.43 10.75 -15.32
N ALA A 21 -15.04 10.15 -14.28
CA ALA A 21 -14.35 9.87 -13.03
C ALA A 21 -13.21 8.86 -13.23
N ALA A 22 -13.43 7.77 -13.97
CA ALA A 22 -12.40 6.76 -14.24
C ALA A 22 -11.18 7.31 -14.99
N ILE A 23 -11.36 8.32 -15.86
CA ILE A 23 -10.25 8.97 -16.58
C ILE A 23 -9.52 9.97 -15.69
N THR A 24 -10.24 10.72 -14.86
CA THR A 24 -9.66 11.84 -14.09
C THR A 24 -9.08 11.41 -12.74
N LEU A 25 -9.62 10.37 -12.10
CA LEU A 25 -9.16 9.86 -10.80
C LEU A 25 -7.68 9.45 -10.79
N PRO A 26 -7.16 8.66 -11.76
CA PRO A 26 -5.75 8.28 -11.77
C PRO A 26 -4.80 9.48 -11.89
N GLY A 27 -5.17 10.48 -12.71
CA GLY A 27 -4.39 11.71 -12.87
C GLY A 27 -4.38 12.56 -11.60
N LEU A 28 -5.51 12.65 -10.90
CA LEU A 28 -5.62 13.34 -9.62
C LEU A 28 -4.84 12.62 -8.50
N VAL A 29 -4.86 11.29 -8.46
CA VAL A 29 -4.06 10.50 -7.51
C VAL A 29 -2.56 10.69 -7.77
N GLY A 30 -2.15 10.79 -9.05
CA GLY A 30 -0.77 11.10 -9.41
C GLY A 30 -0.33 12.52 -9.01
N LEU A 31 -1.22 13.50 -9.12
CA LEU A 31 -0.92 14.91 -8.82
C LEU A 31 -0.98 15.25 -7.31
N ALA A 32 -1.87 14.59 -6.56
CA ALA A 32 -2.04 14.81 -5.11
C ALA A 32 -0.98 14.08 -4.25
N GLY A 33 -0.05 13.35 -4.89
CA GLY A 33 0.89 12.46 -4.21
C GLY A 33 0.20 11.12 -3.92
N GLY A 34 0.67 10.06 -4.58
CA GLY A 34 0.14 8.71 -4.41
C GLY A 34 0.06 8.26 -2.96
N ALA A 35 -0.74 7.21 -2.70
CA ALA A 35 -1.00 6.65 -1.37
C ALA A 35 0.25 6.71 -0.47
N PRO A 36 0.15 7.26 0.75
CA PRO A 36 1.31 7.49 1.58
C PRO A 36 2.05 6.18 1.75
N ALA A 37 3.29 6.11 1.25
CA ALA A 37 4.20 5.02 1.58
C ALA A 37 4.23 4.97 3.11
N ALA A 38 3.83 3.84 3.70
CA ALA A 38 3.81 3.67 5.14
C ALA A 38 5.20 4.01 5.69
N LYS A 39 5.34 5.20 6.29
CA LYS A 39 6.60 5.69 6.85
C LYS A 39 6.81 4.94 8.16
N ALA A 40 7.54 3.85 8.09
CA ALA A 40 7.97 3.13 9.26
C ALA A 40 9.03 3.97 10.01
N PHE A 41 8.89 4.03 11.33
CA PHE A 41 9.46 5.06 12.18
C PHE A 41 10.96 4.82 12.44
N SER A 42 11.83 5.32 11.57
CA SER A 42 13.29 5.27 11.70
C SER A 42 13.86 6.64 12.07
N ARG A 43 15.01 6.69 12.77
CA ARG A 43 15.74 7.96 13.02
C ARG A 43 15.95 8.67 11.67
N PRO A 44 15.69 9.99 11.57
CA PRO A 44 15.86 10.71 10.31
C PRO A 44 17.26 10.45 9.72
N GLY A 45 17.32 9.82 8.55
CA GLY A 45 18.56 9.57 7.81
C GLY A 45 19.07 8.12 7.75
N LEU A 46 18.45 7.14 8.42
CA LEU A 46 18.82 5.72 8.28
C LEU A 46 17.76 4.95 7.46
N PRO A 47 18.16 4.22 6.39
CA PRO A 47 17.25 3.45 5.55
C PRO A 47 16.87 2.12 6.21
N VAL A 48 16.25 2.20 7.39
CA VAL A 48 15.71 1.02 8.08
C VAL A 48 14.29 0.79 7.62
N GLU A 49 14.06 -0.39 7.07
CA GLU A 49 12.79 -0.92 6.60
C GLU A 49 12.16 -1.83 7.65
N TYR A 50 10.83 -1.78 7.74
CA TYR A 50 10.06 -2.67 8.61
C TYR A 50 9.27 -3.62 7.72
N LEU A 51 9.80 -4.83 7.57
CA LEU A 51 9.28 -5.85 6.67
C LEU A 51 8.30 -6.77 7.41
N GLN A 52 7.19 -7.11 6.76
CA GLN A 52 6.30 -8.18 7.21
C GLN A 52 6.60 -9.43 6.39
N VAL A 53 7.38 -10.35 6.96
CA VAL A 53 7.81 -11.57 6.27
C VAL A 53 6.83 -12.70 6.58
N PRO A 54 6.11 -13.26 5.59
CA PRO A 54 5.18 -14.35 5.83
C PRO A 54 5.93 -15.62 6.24
N SER A 55 5.60 -16.18 7.40
CA SER A 55 6.14 -17.46 7.88
C SER A 55 5.08 -18.54 7.77
N ALA A 56 5.26 -19.48 6.84
CA ALA A 56 4.35 -20.61 6.67
C ALA A 56 4.34 -21.53 7.91
N ALA A 57 5.50 -21.74 8.52
CA ALA A 57 5.65 -22.60 9.70
C ALA A 57 4.96 -22.02 10.95
N MET A 58 4.95 -20.69 11.10
CA MET A 58 4.32 -20.01 12.23
C MET A 58 2.87 -19.56 11.94
N GLY A 59 2.40 -19.69 10.70
CA GLY A 59 1.06 -19.29 10.29
C GLY A 59 0.77 -17.78 10.42
N ARG A 60 1.80 -16.94 10.53
CA ARG A 60 1.68 -15.48 10.69
C ARG A 60 2.81 -14.75 9.97
N SER A 61 2.60 -13.45 9.75
CA SER A 61 3.68 -12.55 9.30
C SER A 61 4.55 -12.16 10.49
N ILE A 62 5.87 -12.18 10.29
CA ILE A 62 6.89 -11.82 11.27
C ILE A 62 7.47 -10.46 10.89
N LYS A 63 7.50 -9.54 11.85
CA LYS A 63 8.09 -8.23 11.66
C LYS A 63 9.61 -8.32 11.72
N VAL A 64 10.28 -7.78 10.72
CA VAL A 64 11.75 -7.76 10.62
C VAL A 64 12.20 -6.34 10.35
N GLN A 65 13.08 -5.82 11.22
CA GLN A 65 13.79 -4.57 10.97
C GLN A 65 15.01 -4.87 10.11
N PHE A 66 15.02 -4.33 8.89
CA PHE A 66 16.04 -4.61 7.89
C PHE A 66 16.72 -3.32 7.45
N GLN A 67 18.04 -3.36 7.32
CA GLN A 67 18.81 -2.31 6.68
C GLN A 67 19.70 -2.95 5.62
N SER A 68 19.51 -2.56 4.37
CA SER A 68 20.32 -3.08 3.27
C SER A 68 21.77 -2.57 3.36
N GLY A 69 22.73 -3.48 3.22
CA GLY A 69 24.14 -3.17 2.99
C GLY A 69 24.51 -3.07 1.50
N GLY A 70 23.53 -3.22 0.59
CA GLY A 70 23.72 -3.33 -0.87
C GLY A 70 23.41 -4.74 -1.41
N ASP A 71 23.26 -4.85 -2.73
CA ASP A 71 22.99 -6.12 -3.40
C ASP A 71 24.10 -7.14 -3.12
N ASN A 72 23.72 -8.36 -2.73
CA ASN A 72 24.64 -9.45 -2.35
C ASN A 72 25.56 -9.15 -1.15
N SER A 73 25.22 -8.16 -0.33
CA SER A 73 25.95 -7.90 0.93
C SER A 73 25.72 -9.03 1.95
N PRO A 74 26.71 -9.34 2.82
CA PRO A 74 26.52 -10.27 3.93
C PRO A 74 25.45 -9.77 4.91
N ALA A 75 24.63 -10.70 5.42
CA ALA A 75 23.63 -10.41 6.42
C ALA A 75 24.15 -10.65 7.84
N VAL A 76 23.79 -9.77 8.78
CA VAL A 76 24.03 -9.92 10.22
C VAL A 76 22.69 -10.07 10.92
N TYR A 77 22.49 -11.21 11.60
CA TYR A 77 21.26 -11.52 12.31
C TYR A 77 21.39 -11.09 13.77
N LEU A 78 20.63 -10.07 14.14
CA LEU A 78 20.54 -9.58 15.52
C LEU A 78 19.29 -10.18 16.15
N LEU A 79 19.49 -11.18 17.01
CA LEU A 79 18.41 -11.86 17.72
C LEU A 79 18.11 -11.12 19.02
N ASP A 80 16.82 -10.95 19.31
CA ASP A 80 16.37 -10.35 20.56
C ASP A 80 16.46 -11.34 21.74
N GLY A 81 16.30 -10.82 22.96
CA GLY A 81 16.33 -11.60 24.19
C GLY A 81 15.00 -12.29 24.53
N LEU A 82 14.91 -12.79 25.77
CA LEU A 82 13.77 -13.56 26.26
C LEU A 82 12.42 -12.79 26.26
N ARG A 83 12.46 -11.45 26.28
CA ARG A 83 11.27 -10.58 26.27
C ARG A 83 11.03 -9.96 24.89
N ALA A 84 11.33 -10.70 23.82
CA ALA A 84 11.01 -10.27 22.47
C ALA A 84 9.51 -9.97 22.35
N GLN A 85 9.19 -8.76 21.88
CA GLN A 85 7.82 -8.36 21.63
C GLN A 85 7.39 -8.77 20.21
N ASP A 86 6.11 -9.08 20.06
CA ASP A 86 5.48 -9.44 18.80
C ASP A 86 5.03 -8.23 17.96
N ASP A 87 5.31 -7.01 18.44
CA ASP A 87 4.80 -5.71 17.92
C ASP A 87 5.48 -5.25 16.64
#